data_AF-A0A1Y4MVS9-F1
#
_entry.id   AF-A0A1Y4MVS9-F1
#
_cell.length_a   1.000
_cell.length_b   1.000
_cell.length_c   1.000
_cell.angle_alpha   90.00
_cell.angle_beta   90.00
_cell.angle_gamma   90.00
#
_symmetry.space_group_name_H-M   'P 1'
#
loop_
_entity.id
_entity.type
_entity.pdbx_description
1 polymer ?
#
loop_
_entity_poly.entity_id
_entity_poly.type
_entity_poly.pdbx_seq_one_letter_code
_entity_poly.pdbx_strand_id
1 'polypeptide(L)'
;MRVYIANLGKYNEGELVGAWFTPPVDYDEMAERIGLNERYEEYAIHDYELPFEIDEYTPIEEVNRLCEMVEDLPEDIQDELSELLCYYSSLEELCEHADDIIHYPDCDDMTDVYKSQDNLTNLLQLSVLSFFRI
;
A
#
# COMPACT_ATOMS: atom_id res chain seq x y z
N MET A 1 -4.71 7.72 1.47
CA MET A 1 -4.05 6.97 2.56
C MET A 1 -4.24 7.69 3.88
N ARG A 2 -4.75 7.02 4.92
CA ARG A 2 -4.81 7.54 6.30
C ARG A 2 -4.90 6.42 7.32
N VAL A 3 -4.46 6.67 8.55
CA VAL A 3 -4.50 5.73 9.68
C VAL A 3 -5.18 6.37 10.88
N TYR A 4 -5.94 5.59 11.64
CA TYR A 4 -6.55 6.00 12.90
C TYR A 4 -5.75 5.42 14.06
N ILE A 5 -5.12 6.31 14.82
CA ILE A 5 -4.21 5.97 15.91
C ILE A 5 -4.89 6.31 17.24
N ALA A 6 -4.91 5.34 18.15
CA ALA A 6 -5.54 5.47 19.46
C ALA A 6 -4.53 5.32 20.60
N ASN A 7 -4.78 6.03 21.69
CA ASN A 7 -4.02 5.94 22.94
C ASN A 7 -4.51 4.72 23.75
N LEU A 8 -3.67 3.69 23.86
CA LEU A 8 -4.04 2.44 24.53
C LEU A 8 -4.22 2.61 26.03
N GLY A 9 -3.40 3.46 26.65
CA GLY A 9 -3.46 3.66 28.08
C GLY A 9 -4.77 4.33 28.51
N LYS A 10 -5.26 5.31 27.74
CA LYS A 10 -6.59 5.91 27.96
C LYS A 10 -7.73 4.95 27.61
N TYR A 11 -7.57 4.18 26.54
CA TYR A 11 -8.54 3.15 26.17
C TYR A 11 -8.76 2.14 27.31
N ASN A 12 -7.68 1.70 27.96
CA ASN A 12 -7.72 0.79 29.11
C ASN A 12 -8.39 1.43 30.36
N GLU A 13 -8.42 2.75 30.44
CA GLU A 13 -9.15 3.51 31.48
C GLU A 13 -10.61 3.82 31.09
N GLY A 14 -11.06 3.34 29.93
CA GLY A 14 -12.42 3.54 29.41
C GLY A 14 -12.62 4.85 28.63
N GLU A 15 -11.53 5.57 28.32
CA GLU A 15 -11.55 6.79 27.50
C GLU A 15 -11.09 6.49 26.07
N LEU A 16 -11.99 6.67 25.10
CA LEU A 16 -11.66 6.55 23.68
C LEU A 16 -10.98 7.83 23.19
N VAL A 17 -9.65 7.83 23.16
CA VAL A 17 -8.85 8.93 22.61
C VAL A 17 -8.04 8.43 21.42
N GLY A 18 -8.33 8.98 20.23
CA GLY A 18 -7.60 8.70 19.01
C GLY A 18 -7.91 9.73 17.92
N ALA A 19 -7.14 9.71 16.84
CA ALA A 19 -7.30 10.63 15.73
C ALA A 19 -6.87 9.99 14.40
N TRP A 20 -7.42 10.52 13.30
CA TRP A 20 -6.99 10.22 11.94
C TRP A 20 -5.76 11.06 11.56
N PHE A 21 -4.78 10.39 10.96
CA PHE A 21 -3.56 10.97 10.44
C PHE A 21 -3.34 10.56 8.97
N THR A 22 -2.81 11.48 8.18
CA THR A 22 -2.37 11.21 6.81
C THR A 22 -0.84 11.10 6.84
N PRO A 23 -0.26 9.96 6.41
CA PRO A 23 1.19 9.82 6.28
C PRO A 23 1.78 10.89 5.33
N PRO A 24 3.04 11.34 5.57
CA PRO A 24 3.89 10.94 6.69
C PRO A 24 3.42 11.55 8.02
N VAL A 25 3.37 10.72 9.06
CA VAL A 25 2.95 11.10 10.42
C VAL A 25 4.18 11.43 11.25
N ASP A 26 4.24 12.65 11.78
CA ASP A 26 5.24 13.04 12.77
C ASP A 26 4.87 12.48 14.14
N TYR A 27 5.84 11.84 14.81
CA TYR A 27 5.59 11.17 16.09
C TYR A 27 5.22 12.15 17.19
N ASP A 28 5.88 13.31 17.27
CA ASP A 28 5.65 14.30 18.33
C ASP A 28 4.26 14.95 18.15
N GLU A 29 3.89 15.30 16.91
CA GLU A 29 2.55 15.78 16.58
C GLU A 29 1.47 14.75 16.94
N MET A 30 1.70 13.48 16.58
CA MET A 30 0.79 12.39 16.89
C MET A 30 0.62 12.22 18.40
N ALA A 31 1.74 12.16 19.13
CA ALA A 31 1.78 11.99 20.58
C ALA A 31 1.02 13.13 21.28
N GLU A 32 1.25 14.39 20.91
CA GLU A 32 0.54 15.53 21.46
C GLU A 32 -0.97 15.43 21.18
N ARG A 33 -1.33 15.08 19.94
CA ARG A 33 -2.73 15.06 19.49
C ARG A 33 -3.57 13.96 20.13
N ILE A 34 -3.00 12.78 20.39
CA ILE A 34 -3.70 11.68 21.09
C ILE A 34 -3.39 11.67 22.61
N GLY A 35 -2.58 12.62 23.08
CA GLY A 35 -2.25 12.81 24.49
C GLY A 35 -1.39 11.70 25.09
N LEU A 36 -0.42 11.19 24.33
CA LEU A 36 0.66 10.36 24.88
C LEU A 36 1.56 11.20 25.79
N ASN A 37 2.12 10.58 26.83
CA ASN A 37 3.07 11.18 27.77
C ASN A 37 3.77 10.07 28.58
N GLU A 38 4.62 10.44 29.55
CA GLU A 38 5.34 9.50 30.43
C GLU A 38 4.45 8.47 31.17
N ARG A 39 3.14 8.69 31.25
CA ARG A 39 2.19 7.73 31.84
C ARG A 39 1.44 6.91 30.78
N TYR A 40 1.20 7.49 29.62
CA TYR A 40 0.45 6.87 28.53
C TYR A 40 1.34 6.83 27.29
N GLU A 41 2.29 5.89 27.29
CA GLU A 41 3.33 5.80 26.25
C GLU A 41 2.86 4.98 25.03
N GLU A 42 1.85 4.14 25.21
CA GLU A 42 1.44 3.15 24.21
C GLU A 42 0.29 3.63 23.32
N TYR A 43 0.42 3.37 22.02
CA TYR A 43 -0.61 3.59 21.00
C TYR A 43 -0.86 2.30 20.21
N ALA A 44 -2.00 2.27 19.51
CA ALA A 44 -2.30 1.25 18.52
C ALA A 44 -3.03 1.86 17.32
N ILE A 45 -2.88 1.22 16.17
CA ILE A 45 -3.65 1.50 14.97
C ILE A 45 -4.94 0.68 15.07
N HIS A 46 -6.08 1.35 15.17
CA HIS A 46 -7.38 0.68 15.30
C HIS A 46 -8.18 0.64 14.00
N ASP A 47 -7.85 1.51 13.04
CA ASP A 47 -8.50 1.56 11.74
C ASP A 47 -7.55 2.21 10.72
N TYR A 48 -7.73 1.93 9.43
CA TYR A 48 -6.92 2.51 8.37
C TYR A 48 -7.62 2.47 7.00
N GLU A 49 -7.20 3.37 6.12
CA GLU A 49 -7.57 3.42 4.71
C GLU A 49 -6.28 3.43 3.88
N LEU A 50 -5.70 2.24 3.71
CA LEU A 50 -4.44 1.98 3.01
C LEU A 50 -4.66 0.86 1.97
N PRO A 51 -3.90 0.89 0.85
CA PRO A 51 -4.00 -0.14 -0.17
C PRO A 51 -3.22 -1.43 0.16
N PHE A 52 -2.65 -1.53 1.35
CA PHE A 52 -1.92 -2.68 1.88
C PHE A 52 -2.29 -2.93 3.34
N GLU A 53 -2.04 -4.15 3.80
CA GLU A 53 -2.34 -4.57 5.17
C GLU A 53 -1.26 -4.10 6.15
N ILE A 54 -1.70 -3.65 7.33
CA ILE A 54 -0.86 -3.35 8.49
C ILE A 54 -1.48 -3.93 9.75
N ASP A 55 -0.64 -4.20 10.75
CA ASP A 55 -1.07 -4.70 12.05
C ASP A 55 -1.35 -3.54 13.02
N GLU A 56 -2.09 -3.83 14.09
CA GLU A 56 -2.42 -2.85 15.14
C GLU A 56 -1.20 -2.26 15.85
N TYR A 57 -0.07 -2.97 15.84
CA TYR A 57 1.21 -2.56 16.43
C TYR A 57 2.28 -2.20 15.39
N THR A 58 1.90 -2.05 14.12
CA THR A 58 2.85 -1.58 13.10
C THR A 58 3.38 -0.20 13.53
N PRO A 59 4.72 -0.03 13.64
CA PRO A 59 5.31 1.25 14.02
C PRO A 59 4.93 2.37 13.04
N ILE A 60 4.75 3.60 13.51
CA ILE A 60 4.41 4.73 12.64
C ILE A 60 5.49 5.04 11.62
N GLU A 61 6.76 4.83 11.97
CA GLU A 61 7.88 4.94 11.03
C GLU A 61 7.73 3.92 9.89
N GLU A 62 7.24 2.73 10.20
CA GLU A 62 7.00 1.68 9.21
C GLU A 62 5.81 2.03 8.31
N VAL A 63 4.71 2.53 8.88
CA VAL A 63 3.57 3.04 8.10
C VAL A 63 4.02 4.14 7.13
N ASN A 64 4.82 5.09 7.61
CA ASN A 64 5.37 6.16 6.78
C ASN A 64 6.22 5.61 5.64
N ARG A 65 7.11 4.66 5.94
CA ARG A 65 7.96 4.01 4.93
C ARG A 65 7.15 3.29 3.86
N LEU A 66 6.13 2.53 4.25
CA LEU A 66 5.27 1.81 3.31
C LEU A 66 4.46 2.79 2.44
N CYS A 67 3.94 3.87 3.01
CA CYS A 67 3.24 4.90 2.24
C CYS A 67 4.16 5.62 1.25
N GLU A 68 5.40 5.94 1.65
CA GLU A 68 6.42 6.50 0.75
C GLU A 68 6.70 5.55 -0.41
N MET A 69 6.85 4.25 -0.15
CA MET A 69 7.03 3.24 -1.20
C MET A 69 5.86 3.21 -2.20
N VAL A 70 4.61 3.37 -1.74
CA VAL A 70 3.45 3.47 -2.63
C VAL A 70 3.49 4.75 -3.47
N GLU A 71 3.82 5.89 -2.85
CA GLU A 71 3.89 7.18 -3.55
C GLU A 71 4.97 7.21 -4.65
N ASP A 72 6.04 6.42 -4.49
CA ASP A 72 7.11 6.26 -5.48
C ASP A 72 6.74 5.35 -6.67
N LEU A 73 5.66 4.57 -6.57
CA LEU A 73 5.21 3.71 -7.67
C LEU A 73 4.55 4.51 -8.80
N PRO A 74 4.56 4.02 -10.05
CA PRO A 74 3.74 4.57 -11.14
C PRO A 74 2.24 4.65 -10.78
N GLU A 75 1.53 5.69 -11.24
CA GLU A 75 0.11 5.95 -10.92
C GLU A 75 -0.81 4.77 -11.29
N ASP A 76 -0.54 4.12 -12.41
CA ASP A 76 -1.28 2.94 -12.86
C ASP A 76 -1.05 1.70 -11.98
N ILE A 77 0.12 1.58 -11.35
CA ILE A 77 0.37 0.54 -10.35
C ILE A 77 -0.30 0.90 -9.02
N GLN A 78 -0.32 2.19 -8.64
CA GLN A 78 -0.96 2.66 -7.42
C GLN A 78 -2.48 2.39 -7.43
N ASP A 79 -3.14 2.63 -8.57
CA ASP A 79 -4.58 2.45 -8.73
C ASP A 79 -5.01 0.97 -8.57
N GLU A 80 -4.16 0.04 -9.02
CA GLU A 80 -4.40 -1.41 -8.98
C GLU A 80 -3.67 -2.13 -7.84
N LEU A 81 -3.12 -1.38 -6.87
CA LEU A 81 -2.20 -1.91 -5.87
C LEU A 81 -2.80 -3.07 -5.04
N SER A 82 -4.08 -2.96 -4.67
CA SER A 82 -4.76 -4.01 -3.90
C SER A 82 -4.92 -5.31 -4.70
N GLU A 83 -5.11 -5.22 -6.01
CA GLU A 83 -5.18 -6.40 -6.88
C GLU A 83 -3.79 -7.01 -7.06
N LEU A 84 -2.78 -6.18 -7.28
CA LEU A 84 -1.39 -6.61 -7.43
C LEU A 84 -0.88 -7.33 -6.17
N LEU A 85 -1.21 -6.82 -4.98
CA LEU A 85 -0.85 -7.46 -3.71
C LEU A 85 -1.56 -8.81 -3.45
N CYS A 86 -2.49 -9.24 -4.31
CA CYS A 86 -2.97 -10.63 -4.30
C CYS A 86 -2.00 -11.61 -4.98
N TYR A 87 -1.08 -11.11 -5.80
CA TYR A 87 -0.09 -11.89 -6.55
C TYR A 87 1.31 -11.83 -5.93
N TYR A 88 1.62 -10.73 -5.25
CA TYR A 88 2.86 -10.53 -4.52
C TYR A 88 2.65 -10.78 -3.02
N SER A 89 3.69 -11.29 -2.35
CA SER A 89 3.64 -11.60 -0.93
C SER A 89 3.81 -10.37 -0.03
N SER A 90 4.33 -9.26 -0.56
CA SER A 90 4.45 -7.98 0.14
C SER A 90 4.58 -6.79 -0.82
N LEU A 91 4.46 -5.58 -0.28
CA LEU A 91 4.66 -4.33 -1.03
C LEU A 91 6.11 -4.21 -1.53
N GLU A 92 7.08 -4.66 -0.73
CA GLU A 92 8.49 -4.68 -1.12
C GLU A 92 8.73 -5.56 -2.35
N GLU A 93 8.15 -6.77 -2.38
CA GLU A 93 8.28 -7.67 -3.54
C GLU A 93 7.64 -7.04 -4.79
N LEU A 94 6.50 -6.37 -4.64
CA LEU A 94 5.86 -5.64 -5.73
C LEU A 94 6.77 -4.50 -6.24
N CYS A 95 7.35 -3.69 -5.36
CA CYS A 95 8.24 -2.60 -5.73
C CYS A 95 9.49 -3.10 -6.49
N GLU A 96 10.06 -4.25 -6.11
CA GLU A 96 11.20 -4.85 -6.81
C GLU A 96 10.87 -5.27 -8.25
N HIS A 97 9.60 -5.54 -8.54
CA HIS A 97 9.10 -5.98 -9.85
C HIS A 97 8.28 -4.93 -10.60
N ALA A 98 8.15 -3.71 -10.06
CA ALA A 98 7.31 -2.66 -10.64
C ALA A 98 7.69 -2.33 -12.09
N ASP A 99 8.99 -2.31 -12.41
CA ASP A 99 9.51 -2.05 -13.76
C ASP A 99 9.21 -3.17 -14.77
N ASP A 100 8.89 -4.38 -14.29
CA ASP A 100 8.55 -5.54 -15.13
C ASP A 100 7.04 -5.61 -15.45
N ILE A 101 6.22 -4.82 -14.76
CA ILE A 101 4.77 -4.80 -14.94
C ILE A 101 4.42 -3.99 -16.19
N ILE A 102 3.73 -4.64 -17.14
CA ILE A 102 3.25 -3.99 -18.36
C ILE A 102 1.75 -3.77 -18.24
N HIS A 103 1.36 -2.52 -18.09
CA HIS A 103 -0.04 -2.12 -18.04
C HIS A 103 -0.59 -1.87 -19.46
N TYR A 104 -1.79 -2.41 -19.74
CA TYR A 104 -2.49 -2.27 -21.01
C TYR A 104 -3.84 -1.55 -20.79
N PRO A 105 -3.85 -0.20 -20.62
CA PRO A 105 -5.04 0.55 -20.20
C PRO A 105 -6.21 0.50 -21.20
N ASP A 106 -5.94 0.21 -22.47
CA ASP A 106 -6.94 0.12 -23.55
C ASP A 106 -7.40 -1.32 -23.81
N CYS A 107 -7.10 -2.27 -22.92
CA CYS A 107 -7.44 -3.69 -23.09
C CYS A 107 -8.38 -4.16 -21.99
N ASP A 108 -9.60 -4.55 -22.38
CA ASP A 108 -10.60 -5.08 -21.44
C ASP A 108 -10.42 -6.59 -21.20
N ASP A 109 -9.82 -7.30 -22.17
CA ASP A 109 -9.60 -8.74 -22.10
C ASP A 109 -8.31 -9.19 -22.81
N MET A 110 -7.99 -10.49 -22.67
CA MET A 110 -6.81 -11.08 -23.29
C MET A 110 -6.82 -10.98 -24.82
N THR A 111 -7.98 -10.94 -25.48
CA THR A 111 -8.08 -10.73 -26.93
C THR A 111 -7.54 -9.36 -27.31
N ASP A 112 -7.84 -8.33 -26.54
CA ASP A 112 -7.36 -6.98 -26.80
C ASP A 112 -5.86 -6.85 -26.54
N VAL A 113 -5.34 -7.53 -25.50
CA VAL A 113 -3.90 -7.68 -25.28
C VAL A 113 -3.23 -8.37 -26.47
N TYR A 114 -3.81 -9.47 -26.98
CA TYR A 114 -3.26 -10.14 -28.16
C TYR A 114 -3.27 -9.23 -29.40
N LYS A 115 -4.32 -8.42 -29.61
CA LYS A 115 -4.39 -7.47 -30.74
C LYS A 115 -3.40 -6.33 -30.59
N SER A 116 -3.19 -5.81 -29.38
CA SER A 116 -2.23 -4.72 -29.13
C SER A 116 -0.80 -5.21 -29.38
N GLN A 117 -0.50 -6.45 -28.98
CA GLN A 117 0.76 -7.12 -29.28
C GLN A 117 0.88 -7.46 -30.77
N ASP A 118 -0.18 -7.93 -31.44
CA ASP A 118 -0.15 -8.30 -32.87
C ASP A 118 0.14 -7.10 -33.79
N ASN A 119 -0.40 -5.92 -33.45
CA ASN A 119 -0.08 -4.65 -34.11
C ASN A 119 1.37 -4.19 -33.89
N LEU A 120 2.04 -4.66 -32.84
CA LEU A 120 3.45 -4.40 -32.54
C LEU A 120 4.40 -5.48 -33.09
N THR A 121 3.92 -6.71 -33.35
CA THR A 121 4.73 -7.83 -33.85
C THR A 121 5.09 -7.80 -35.34
N ASN A 122 5.36 -6.61 -35.91
CA ASN A 122 6.23 -6.53 -37.08
C ASN A 122 7.71 -6.26 -36.73
N LEU A 123 8.05 -6.06 -35.44
CA LEU A 123 9.43 -5.92 -35.00
C LEU A 123 9.69 -6.65 -33.67
N LEU A 124 10.03 -7.94 -33.79
CA LEU A 124 10.94 -8.70 -32.91
C LEU A 124 10.57 -8.85 -31.42
N GLN A 125 9.90 -9.94 -31.03
CA GLN A 125 10.33 -10.87 -29.95
C GLN A 125 9.24 -11.92 -29.63
N LEU A 126 9.33 -13.07 -30.29
CA LEU A 126 8.40 -14.21 -30.16
C LEU A 126 8.85 -15.23 -29.08
N SER A 127 9.39 -14.82 -27.93
CA SER A 127 10.05 -15.79 -27.03
C SER A 127 9.68 -15.80 -25.54
N VAL A 128 8.71 -15.02 -25.03
CA VAL A 128 8.50 -14.97 -23.55
C VAL A 128 7.12 -15.38 -23.02
N LEU A 129 6.03 -15.33 -23.78
CA LEU A 129 4.70 -15.59 -23.20
C LEU A 129 4.33 -17.09 -23.19
N SER A 130 4.88 -17.79 -22.20
CA SER A 130 4.39 -19.09 -21.69
C SER A 130 4.09 -18.98 -20.18
N PHE A 131 3.36 -17.96 -19.75
CA PHE A 131 2.69 -17.85 -18.45
C PHE A 131 1.55 -16.85 -18.73
N PHE A 132 0.27 -17.20 -18.74
CA PHE A 132 -0.53 -17.67 -17.62
C PHE A 132 -1.52 -18.74 -18.07
N ARG A 133 -1.50 -19.88 -17.37
CA ARG A 133 -2.60 -20.84 -17.32
C ARG A 133 -2.74 -21.26 -15.87
N ILE A 134 -3.66 -20.64 -15.15
CA ILE A 134 -4.47 -21.28 -14.10
C ILE A 134 -5.90 -20.84 -14.35
#